data_AF-A0A6I2XN16-F1
#
_entry.id   AF-A0A6I2XN16-F1
#
_cell.length_a   1.000
_cell.length_b   1.000
_cell.length_c   1.000
_cell.angle_alpha   90.00
_cell.angle_beta   90.00
_cell.angle_gamma   90.00
#
_symmetry.space_group_name_H-M   'P 1'
#
loop_
_entity.id
_entity.type
_entity.pdbx_description
1 polymer ?
#
loop_
_entity_poly.entity_id
_entity_poly.type
_entity_poly.pdbx_seq_one_letter_code
_entity_poly.pdbx_strand_id
1 'polypeptide(L)'
;MRNIIITLSLILINIFIINAQPFSYSGYVYGANDQGLVNVPVSLYGKRIDPFEVTFPTYNTATAFNVGTVVPSSDDVTHGPFNIGFTFNFFGNNYTQFYIGSNGWIGFTAGQTTGYTAAYIPNAGSPKNVIMADWEDLFPGSANIYYTTIGTAPNRKLVVNFNAVPHYGCRSNLHTFQFVLYETTNVIDVNYASKPLCAGNNATAGLVNIDNTNVVPVGGKNASTWSVTNYSVRYTPSAAETTFSLKGTYLTNSIGYYSIVPNLDAQSYQFEVRLENLTFTGLTNYEARYPIQMTFNNTAMNSKLYYLMDINGDGRITVSDSYNIYGKMSGRFPIWATSPNYRIFTPAQWNVIKLGTTDLRPTYPGVQSMTITPVNGGSTNFYLIRTGFTN
;
A
#
# COMPACT_ATOMS: atom_id res chain seq x y z
N MET A 1 34.79 -50.27 14.02
CA MET A 1 33.41 -49.82 13.83
C MET A 1 33.43 -48.30 13.71
N ARG A 2 32.94 -47.77 12.59
CA ARG A 2 33.05 -46.37 12.18
C ARG A 2 31.93 -45.57 12.88
N ASN A 3 32.27 -44.65 13.77
CA ASN A 3 31.28 -43.75 14.38
C ASN A 3 30.93 -42.66 13.36
N ILE A 4 29.73 -42.73 12.80
CA ILE A 4 29.14 -41.69 11.96
C ILE A 4 28.61 -40.62 12.90
N ILE A 5 29.26 -39.46 12.92
CA ILE A 5 28.72 -38.25 13.55
C ILE A 5 27.73 -37.65 12.57
N ILE A 6 26.43 -37.81 12.84
CA ILE A 6 25.38 -37.10 12.12
C ILE A 6 25.28 -35.72 12.77
N THR A 7 25.90 -34.72 12.16
CA THR A 7 25.65 -33.32 12.48
C THR A 7 24.25 -32.95 12.01
N LEU A 8 23.31 -32.87 12.95
CA LEU A 8 21.98 -32.33 12.70
C LEU A 8 22.11 -30.81 12.53
N SER A 9 22.27 -30.35 11.29
CA SER A 9 22.21 -28.93 10.96
C SER A 9 20.77 -28.45 11.15
N LEU A 10 20.49 -27.87 12.32
CA LEU A 10 19.25 -27.16 12.58
C LEU A 10 19.27 -25.88 11.72
N ILE A 11 18.70 -25.95 10.51
CA ILE A 11 18.43 -24.75 9.72
C ILE A 11 17.30 -24.03 10.45
N LEU A 12 17.65 -23.06 11.28
CA LEU A 12 16.72 -22.01 11.71
C LEU A 12 16.33 -21.23 10.45
N ILE A 13 15.30 -21.69 9.76
CA ILE A 13 14.50 -20.79 8.92
C ILE A 13 13.79 -19.89 9.93
N ASN A 14 14.37 -18.72 10.19
CA ASN A 14 13.62 -17.61 10.72
C ASN A 14 12.58 -17.25 9.64
N ILE A 15 11.44 -17.95 9.67
CA ILE A 15 10.22 -17.46 9.04
C ILE A 15 9.88 -16.25 9.90
N PHE A 16 10.40 -15.10 9.52
CA PHE A 16 9.77 -13.85 9.91
C PHE A 16 8.35 -13.97 9.38
N ILE A 17 7.41 -14.27 10.27
CA ILE A 17 6.01 -13.95 10.03
C ILE A 17 6.02 -12.43 9.96
N ILE A 18 6.23 -11.92 8.76
CA ILE A 18 6.06 -10.50 8.48
C ILE A 18 4.58 -10.29 8.82
N ASN A 19 4.28 -9.35 9.71
CA ASN A 19 2.88 -9.00 9.92
C ASN A 19 2.43 -8.22 8.67
N ALA A 20 1.17 -8.29 8.27
CA ALA A 20 0.58 -7.31 7.38
C ALA A 20 0.82 -5.93 8.00
N GLN A 21 1.53 -5.08 7.27
CA GLN A 21 1.81 -3.70 7.63
C GLN A 21 1.30 -2.80 6.51
N PRO A 22 0.70 -1.65 6.85
CA PRO A 22 0.48 -0.58 5.89
C PRO A 22 1.76 -0.32 5.10
N PHE A 23 1.64 -0.36 3.78
CA PHE A 23 2.74 -0.02 2.90
C PHE A 23 3.06 1.46 3.05
N SER A 24 4.34 1.76 3.25
CA SER A 24 4.86 3.12 3.22
C SER A 24 6.16 3.15 2.42
N TYR A 25 6.37 4.22 1.69
CA TYR A 25 7.60 4.44 0.95
C TYR A 25 7.86 5.93 0.78
N SER A 26 9.12 6.34 0.72
CA SER A 26 9.43 7.76 0.58
C SER A 26 10.71 7.97 -0.21
N GLY A 27 11.12 9.24 -0.35
CA GLY A 27 12.37 9.56 -0.99
C GLY A 27 12.40 10.98 -1.50
N TYR A 28 13.41 11.27 -2.31
CA TYR A 28 13.60 12.57 -2.91
C TYR A 28 13.80 12.47 -4.41
N VAL A 29 13.29 13.45 -5.15
CA VAL A 29 13.71 13.68 -6.53
C VAL A 29 14.55 14.95 -6.56
N TYR A 30 15.83 14.78 -6.91
CA TYR A 30 16.80 15.86 -7.01
C TYR A 30 17.10 16.21 -8.46
N GLY A 31 17.50 17.44 -8.70
CA GLY A 31 18.03 17.88 -9.98
C GLY A 31 19.56 17.96 -9.98
N ALA A 32 20.08 18.68 -10.97
CA ALA A 32 21.50 18.64 -11.32
C ALA A 32 22.47 19.30 -10.32
N ASN A 33 21.94 20.09 -9.38
CA ASN A 33 22.71 20.75 -8.32
C ASN A 33 22.34 20.19 -6.94
N ASP A 34 21.82 18.94 -6.90
CA ASP A 34 21.29 18.28 -5.70
C ASP A 34 20.14 19.04 -5.03
N GLN A 35 19.52 19.98 -5.75
CA GLN A 35 18.34 20.70 -5.29
C GLN A 35 17.11 19.81 -5.47
N GLY A 36 16.20 19.89 -4.51
CA GLY A 36 14.89 19.23 -4.60
C GLY A 36 14.08 19.76 -5.77
N LEU A 37 13.46 18.86 -6.53
CA LEU A 37 12.55 19.24 -7.61
C LEU A 37 11.11 19.18 -7.12
N VAL A 38 10.40 20.29 -7.22
CA VAL A 38 9.00 20.42 -6.80
C VAL A 38 8.03 19.88 -7.86
N ASN A 39 6.90 19.33 -7.42
CA ASN A 39 5.80 18.86 -8.26
C ASN A 39 6.18 17.78 -9.28
N VAL A 40 7.21 16.98 -9.00
CA VAL A 40 7.54 15.81 -9.81
C VAL A 40 6.62 14.66 -9.41
N PRO A 41 5.85 14.06 -10.34
CA PRO A 41 4.97 12.95 -10.03
C PRO A 41 5.74 11.63 -9.88
N VAL A 42 5.59 11.00 -8.72
CA VAL A 42 6.07 9.65 -8.42
C VAL A 42 4.86 8.73 -8.31
N SER A 43 4.74 7.76 -9.20
CA SER A 43 3.56 6.88 -9.27
C SER A 43 3.81 5.56 -8.54
N LEU A 44 2.83 5.14 -7.74
CA LEU A 44 2.78 3.81 -7.15
C LEU A 44 1.89 2.93 -8.03
N TYR A 45 2.47 1.85 -8.54
CA TYR A 45 1.72 0.75 -9.13
C TYR A 45 1.67 -0.41 -8.15
N GLY A 46 0.56 -1.14 -8.17
CA GLY A 46 0.34 -2.30 -7.30
C GLY A 46 -0.32 -3.43 -8.07
N LYS A 47 0.00 -4.66 -7.66
CA LYS A 47 -0.61 -5.90 -8.14
C LYS A 47 -1.01 -6.73 -6.94
N ARG A 48 -2.31 -6.92 -6.75
CA ARG A 48 -2.88 -7.70 -5.64
C ARG A 48 -2.49 -9.17 -5.78
N ILE A 49 -2.01 -9.76 -4.69
CA ILE A 49 -1.68 -11.19 -4.61
C ILE A 49 -2.67 -11.98 -3.76
N ASP A 50 -3.49 -11.30 -2.97
CA ASP A 50 -4.53 -11.91 -2.15
C ASP A 50 -5.72 -12.46 -2.96
N PRO A 51 -6.40 -13.50 -2.42
CA PRO A 51 -7.58 -14.10 -3.04
C PRO A 51 -8.88 -13.31 -2.79
N PHE A 52 -8.81 -12.11 -2.23
CA PHE A 52 -9.97 -11.25 -1.99
C PHE A 52 -9.73 -9.83 -2.50
N GLU A 53 -10.67 -9.32 -3.27
CA GLU A 53 -10.76 -7.90 -3.57
C GLU A 53 -11.48 -7.16 -2.44
N VAL A 54 -10.87 -6.09 -1.94
CA VAL A 54 -11.48 -5.22 -0.91
C VAL A 54 -12.05 -3.99 -1.58
N THR A 55 -13.35 -3.75 -1.38
CA THR A 55 -14.06 -2.56 -1.86
C THR A 55 -14.86 -1.90 -0.74
N PHE A 56 -15.27 -0.65 -0.95
CA PHE A 56 -16.00 0.15 0.03
C PHE A 56 -17.36 0.56 -0.57
N PRO A 57 -18.34 -0.35 -0.60
CA PRO A 57 -19.66 -0.05 -1.14
C PRO A 57 -20.39 0.97 -0.26
N THR A 58 -21.47 1.54 -0.79
CA THR A 58 -22.41 2.34 0.00
C THR A 58 -22.90 1.52 1.18
N TYR A 59 -22.92 2.15 2.35
CA TYR A 59 -23.37 1.52 3.58
C TYR A 59 -24.78 0.95 3.44
N ASN A 60 -24.92 -0.33 3.78
CA ASN A 60 -26.18 -1.03 3.79
C ASN A 60 -26.25 -1.97 5.00
N THR A 61 -27.42 -2.11 5.61
CA THR A 61 -27.64 -3.09 6.68
C THR A 61 -28.44 -4.26 6.11
N ALA A 62 -28.01 -5.50 6.40
CA ALA A 62 -28.75 -6.68 5.96
C ALA A 62 -30.02 -6.89 6.78
N THR A 63 -29.94 -6.64 8.09
CA THR A 63 -31.05 -6.58 9.04
C THR A 63 -30.78 -5.48 10.07
N ALA A 64 -31.80 -5.13 10.87
CA ALA A 64 -31.58 -4.39 12.10
C ALA A 64 -30.61 -5.15 13.04
N PHE A 65 -29.81 -4.42 13.82
CA PHE A 65 -28.70 -4.98 14.60
C PHE A 65 -29.14 -5.81 15.82
N ASN A 66 -30.41 -5.74 16.23
CA ASN A 66 -30.98 -6.48 17.35
C ASN A 66 -31.87 -7.65 16.93
N VAL A 67 -31.72 -8.12 15.68
CA VAL A 67 -32.51 -9.23 15.11
C VAL A 67 -31.72 -10.52 15.15
N GLY A 68 -32.40 -11.61 15.54
CA GLY A 68 -31.87 -12.97 15.51
C GLY A 68 -31.85 -13.64 16.87
N THR A 69 -31.17 -14.78 16.93
CA THR A 69 -30.88 -15.50 18.17
C THR A 69 -29.87 -14.70 18.98
N VAL A 70 -30.22 -14.38 20.22
CA VAL A 70 -29.31 -13.71 21.16
C VAL A 70 -28.18 -14.66 21.55
N VAL A 71 -26.96 -14.14 21.60
CA VAL A 71 -25.79 -14.83 22.15
C VAL A 71 -25.38 -14.10 23.43
N PRO A 72 -25.79 -14.59 24.62
CA PRO A 72 -25.35 -14.01 25.86
C PRO A 72 -23.83 -14.11 25.98
N SER A 73 -23.16 -12.98 26.16
CA SER A 73 -21.71 -12.89 26.19
C SER A 73 -21.22 -12.18 27.45
N SER A 74 -19.91 -12.18 27.62
CA SER A 74 -19.17 -11.38 28.59
C SER A 74 -17.85 -10.94 27.96
N ASP A 75 -16.97 -10.38 28.79
CA ASP A 75 -15.58 -10.10 28.47
C ASP A 75 -14.80 -11.35 28.09
N ASP A 76 -13.91 -11.25 27.09
CA ASP A 76 -12.94 -12.29 26.72
C ASP A 76 -13.50 -13.73 26.62
N VAL A 77 -14.56 -13.91 25.84
CA VAL A 77 -15.16 -15.24 25.59
C VAL A 77 -15.31 -15.55 24.11
N THR A 78 -15.37 -16.84 23.81
CA THR A 78 -15.74 -17.36 22.50
C THR A 78 -17.00 -18.20 22.60
N HIS A 79 -17.83 -18.13 21.56
CA HIS A 79 -19.11 -18.83 21.47
C HIS A 79 -19.18 -19.70 20.23
N GLY A 80 -20.01 -20.74 20.29
CA GLY A 80 -20.29 -21.64 19.18
C GLY A 80 -19.79 -23.07 19.42
N PRO A 81 -19.86 -23.93 18.38
CA PRO A 81 -20.23 -23.59 17.01
C PRO A 81 -21.71 -23.26 16.85
N PHE A 82 -22.01 -22.34 15.93
CA PHE A 82 -23.35 -22.04 15.44
C PHE A 82 -23.45 -22.42 13.96
N ASN A 83 -24.65 -22.76 13.47
CA ASN A 83 -24.85 -23.13 12.07
C ASN A 83 -24.89 -21.88 11.17
N ILE A 84 -24.14 -21.90 10.07
CA ILE A 84 -24.19 -20.86 9.01
C ILE A 84 -25.50 -20.95 8.21
N GLY A 85 -26.08 -22.16 8.13
CA GLY A 85 -27.28 -22.46 7.36
C GLY A 85 -27.01 -22.83 5.90
N PHE A 86 -25.80 -22.61 5.39
CA PHE A 86 -25.32 -23.02 4.07
C PHE A 86 -23.81 -23.31 4.12
N THR A 87 -23.26 -23.88 3.05
CA THR A 87 -21.82 -24.05 2.91
C THR A 87 -21.19 -22.74 2.45
N PHE A 88 -20.27 -22.20 3.24
CA PHE A 88 -19.52 -20.98 2.94
C PHE A 88 -18.05 -21.33 2.66
N ASN A 89 -17.51 -20.85 1.55
CA ASN A 89 -16.10 -21.02 1.22
C ASN A 89 -15.27 -19.83 1.75
N PHE A 90 -14.30 -20.11 2.59
CA PHE A 90 -13.37 -19.11 3.13
C PHE A 90 -11.93 -19.58 2.91
N PHE A 91 -11.15 -18.80 2.16
CA PHE A 91 -9.80 -19.17 1.72
C PHE A 91 -9.72 -20.61 1.13
N GLY A 92 -10.69 -20.99 0.29
CA GLY A 92 -10.73 -22.30 -0.36
C GLY A 92 -11.27 -23.43 0.51
N ASN A 93 -11.51 -23.21 1.80
CA ASN A 93 -12.07 -24.22 2.72
C ASN A 93 -13.56 -24.02 2.91
N ASN A 94 -14.32 -25.12 2.94
CA ASN A 94 -15.78 -25.09 3.11
C ASN A 94 -16.15 -25.23 4.59
N TYR A 95 -16.98 -24.32 5.07
CA TYR A 95 -17.50 -24.28 6.44
C TYR A 95 -19.03 -24.28 6.44
N THR A 96 -19.62 -24.98 7.41
CA THR A 96 -21.08 -24.98 7.68
C THR A 96 -21.40 -24.42 9.06
N GLN A 97 -20.38 -24.16 9.86
CA GLN A 97 -20.47 -23.65 11.22
C GLN A 97 -19.48 -22.51 11.44
N PHE A 98 -19.78 -21.65 12.40
CA PHE A 98 -18.95 -20.51 12.77
C PHE A 98 -18.92 -20.32 14.29
N TYR A 99 -17.96 -19.53 14.73
CA TYR A 99 -17.72 -19.12 16.11
C TYR A 99 -17.76 -17.59 16.19
N ILE A 100 -18.05 -17.07 17.38
CA ILE A 100 -18.06 -15.62 17.65
C ILE A 100 -17.10 -15.34 18.80
N GLY A 101 -16.24 -14.33 18.67
CA GLY A 101 -15.47 -13.80 19.79
C GLY A 101 -16.10 -12.50 20.31
N SER A 102 -16.08 -12.31 21.64
CA SER A 102 -16.56 -11.07 22.28
C SER A 102 -15.88 -9.81 21.73
N ASN A 103 -14.61 -9.95 21.34
CA ASN A 103 -13.71 -8.91 20.83
C ASN A 103 -13.86 -8.67 19.32
N GLY A 104 -15.09 -8.66 18.81
CA GLY A 104 -15.41 -8.10 17.49
C GLY A 104 -14.96 -8.89 16.26
N TRP A 105 -15.03 -10.22 16.33
CA TRP A 105 -14.70 -11.12 15.23
C TRP A 105 -15.61 -12.36 15.14
N ILE A 106 -15.70 -12.95 13.93
CA ILE A 106 -16.28 -14.29 13.71
C ILE A 106 -15.26 -15.20 13.04
N GLY A 107 -15.23 -16.48 13.41
CA GLY A 107 -14.23 -17.43 12.93
C GLY A 107 -14.81 -18.79 12.57
N PHE A 108 -13.99 -19.64 11.94
CA PHE A 108 -14.44 -20.93 11.40
C PHE A 108 -13.72 -22.15 12.00
N THR A 109 -12.98 -21.97 13.10
CA THR A 109 -12.34 -23.04 13.87
C THR A 109 -12.50 -22.80 15.37
N ALA A 110 -12.62 -23.89 16.14
CA ALA A 110 -12.68 -23.86 17.60
C ALA A 110 -11.33 -23.48 18.23
N GLY A 111 -11.33 -23.21 19.55
CA GLY A 111 -10.10 -23.03 20.34
C GLY A 111 -9.32 -21.77 20.01
N GLN A 112 -10.00 -20.73 19.52
CA GLN A 112 -9.39 -19.43 19.24
C GLN A 112 -8.97 -18.72 20.52
N THR A 113 -7.95 -17.89 20.40
CA THR A 113 -7.55 -16.93 21.44
C THR A 113 -8.69 -15.95 21.75
N THR A 114 -8.80 -15.53 23.01
CA THR A 114 -9.66 -14.43 23.45
C THR A 114 -8.92 -13.10 23.50
N GLY A 115 -7.70 -13.04 22.99
CA GLY A 115 -6.88 -11.83 22.98
C GLY A 115 -7.65 -10.60 22.50
N TYR A 116 -7.47 -9.49 23.20
CA TYR A 116 -8.19 -8.23 23.01
C TYR A 116 -7.28 -7.10 22.50
N THR A 117 -5.97 -7.24 22.65
CA THR A 117 -5.01 -6.23 22.21
C THR A 117 -4.83 -6.28 20.70
N ALA A 118 -5.48 -5.35 20.00
CA ALA A 118 -5.34 -5.18 18.56
C ALA A 118 -3.86 -4.98 18.19
N ALA A 119 -3.37 -5.85 17.33
CA ALA A 119 -2.03 -5.81 16.78
C ALA A 119 -2.07 -6.15 15.30
N TYR A 120 -0.92 -6.02 14.66
CA TYR A 120 -0.81 -6.31 13.24
C TYR A 120 -1.05 -7.80 13.01
N ILE A 121 -1.97 -8.14 12.12
CA ILE A 121 -2.25 -9.53 11.75
C ILE A 121 -1.25 -9.99 10.66
N PRO A 122 -0.90 -11.27 10.57
CA PRO A 122 -1.16 -12.29 11.58
C PRO A 122 -0.13 -12.22 12.71
N ASN A 123 -0.56 -12.29 13.95
CA ASN A 123 0.35 -12.43 15.10
C ASN A 123 -0.08 -13.59 16.02
N ALA A 124 0.72 -13.91 17.03
CA ALA A 124 0.43 -15.02 17.95
C ALA A 124 -0.80 -14.77 18.84
N GLY A 125 -1.11 -13.50 19.14
CA GLY A 125 -2.26 -13.10 19.95
C GLY A 125 -3.55 -12.86 19.15
N SER A 126 -3.48 -12.80 17.82
CA SER A 126 -4.64 -12.60 16.95
C SER A 126 -5.39 -13.91 16.71
N PRO A 127 -6.74 -13.87 16.70
CA PRO A 127 -7.55 -14.98 16.18
C PRO A 127 -7.15 -15.34 14.73
N LYS A 128 -7.32 -16.61 14.39
CA LYS A 128 -7.00 -17.17 13.06
C LYS A 128 -8.26 -17.74 12.42
N ASN A 129 -8.22 -17.95 11.11
CA ASN A 129 -9.38 -18.46 10.36
C ASN A 129 -10.63 -17.60 10.60
N VAL A 130 -10.47 -16.29 10.47
CA VAL A 130 -11.35 -15.30 11.08
C VAL A 130 -11.62 -14.12 10.15
N ILE A 131 -12.79 -13.52 10.34
CA ILE A 131 -13.20 -12.23 9.83
C ILE A 131 -13.26 -11.27 11.02
N MET A 132 -12.40 -10.26 11.02
CA MET A 132 -12.34 -9.22 12.04
C MET A 132 -13.03 -7.96 11.52
N ALA A 133 -14.03 -7.49 12.26
CA ALA A 133 -14.62 -6.17 12.02
C ALA A 133 -13.89 -5.12 12.86
N ASP A 134 -13.75 -5.43 14.15
CA ASP A 134 -13.26 -4.49 15.13
C ASP A 134 -12.53 -5.26 16.21
N TRP A 135 -11.46 -5.97 15.82
CA TRP A 135 -10.68 -6.71 16.78
C TRP A 135 -9.95 -5.73 17.71
N GLU A 136 -10.56 -5.53 18.87
CA GLU A 136 -10.14 -4.72 20.01
C GLU A 136 -10.87 -5.20 21.28
N ASP A 137 -10.62 -4.56 22.41
CA ASP A 137 -11.13 -4.94 23.72
C ASP A 137 -12.59 -4.54 23.92
N LEU A 138 -13.52 -5.41 23.52
CA LEU A 138 -14.96 -5.19 23.56
C LEU A 138 -15.61 -6.00 24.69
N PHE A 139 -16.66 -5.44 25.28
CA PHE A 139 -17.33 -6.01 26.45
C PHE A 139 -18.83 -6.18 26.20
N PRO A 140 -19.22 -7.15 25.37
CA PRO A 140 -20.63 -7.45 25.14
C PRO A 140 -21.28 -8.02 26.40
N GLY A 141 -22.51 -7.58 26.69
CA GLY A 141 -23.38 -8.17 27.70
C GLY A 141 -24.26 -9.28 27.17
N SER A 142 -25.34 -9.57 27.91
CA SER A 142 -26.25 -10.67 27.61
C SER A 142 -27.11 -10.48 26.35
N ALA A 143 -27.22 -9.25 25.83
CA ALA A 143 -28.09 -8.90 24.71
C ALA A 143 -27.44 -7.86 23.77
N ASN A 144 -26.15 -8.04 23.44
CA ASN A 144 -25.47 -7.21 22.44
C ASN A 144 -25.10 -7.97 21.17
N ILE A 145 -25.01 -9.30 21.21
CA ILE A 145 -24.65 -10.13 20.06
C ILE A 145 -25.86 -10.93 19.61
N TYR A 146 -26.11 -10.89 18.30
CA TYR A 146 -27.22 -11.62 17.67
C TYR A 146 -26.73 -12.30 16.40
N TYR A 147 -27.32 -13.43 16.03
CA TYR A 147 -27.13 -13.99 14.70
C TYR A 147 -28.42 -14.52 14.10
N THR A 148 -28.51 -14.50 12.77
CA THR A 148 -29.62 -15.08 12.04
C THR A 148 -29.21 -15.46 10.63
N THR A 149 -29.84 -16.50 10.08
CA THR A 149 -29.74 -16.81 8.64
C THR A 149 -31.04 -16.39 7.98
N ILE A 150 -30.94 -15.50 7.00
CA ILE A 150 -32.10 -14.93 6.29
C ILE A 150 -32.09 -15.32 4.81
N GLY A 151 -33.22 -15.11 4.14
CA GLY A 151 -33.39 -15.42 2.72
C GLY A 151 -33.76 -16.88 2.49
N THR A 152 -33.72 -17.29 1.22
CA THR A 152 -34.06 -18.63 0.75
C THR A 152 -32.93 -19.15 -0.14
N ALA A 153 -32.66 -20.45 -0.10
CA ALA A 153 -31.61 -21.04 -0.92
C ALA A 153 -31.89 -20.79 -2.41
N PRO A 154 -30.88 -20.52 -3.25
CA PRO A 154 -29.43 -20.47 -2.96
C PRO A 154 -28.89 -19.06 -2.64
N ASN A 155 -29.75 -18.14 -2.16
CA ASN A 155 -29.43 -16.73 -1.91
C ASN A 155 -29.55 -16.34 -0.41
N ARG A 156 -29.24 -17.27 0.50
CA ARG A 156 -29.26 -16.99 1.94
C ARG A 156 -28.11 -16.10 2.35
N LYS A 157 -28.26 -15.47 3.51
CA LYS A 157 -27.20 -14.70 4.15
C LYS A 157 -27.14 -15.06 5.63
N LEU A 158 -25.93 -15.34 6.13
CA LEU A 158 -25.69 -15.34 7.56
C LEU A 158 -25.39 -13.91 7.97
N VAL A 159 -26.11 -13.43 8.99
CA VAL A 159 -25.93 -12.10 9.57
C VAL A 159 -25.55 -12.26 11.03
N VAL A 160 -24.42 -11.68 11.44
CA VAL A 160 -23.97 -11.65 12.84
C VAL A 160 -23.82 -10.20 13.27
N ASN A 161 -24.61 -9.78 14.25
CA ASN A 161 -24.69 -8.41 14.72
C ASN A 161 -23.96 -8.24 16.06
N PHE A 162 -23.21 -7.16 16.16
CA PHE A 162 -22.75 -6.56 17.40
C PHE A 162 -23.51 -5.23 17.52
N ASN A 163 -24.39 -5.13 18.50
CA ASN A 163 -25.32 -4.01 18.67
C ASN A 163 -25.04 -3.28 19.98
N ALA A 164 -24.62 -2.02 19.88
CA ALA A 164 -24.32 -1.16 21.02
C ALA A 164 -23.38 -1.85 22.05
N VAL A 165 -22.34 -2.53 21.57
CA VAL A 165 -21.35 -3.22 22.40
C VAL A 165 -20.40 -2.18 23.02
N PRO A 166 -20.32 -2.06 24.35
CA PRO A 166 -19.35 -1.20 24.99
C PRO A 166 -17.91 -1.65 24.73
N HIS A 167 -16.98 -0.71 24.55
CA HIS A 167 -15.56 -1.01 24.71
C HIS A 167 -15.24 -1.31 26.19
N TYR A 168 -14.21 -2.13 26.45
CA TYR A 168 -13.71 -2.48 27.78
C TYR A 168 -13.29 -1.25 28.60
N GLY A 169 -12.24 -0.55 28.14
CA GLY A 169 -11.73 0.67 28.78
C GLY A 169 -12.61 1.92 28.61
N CYS A 170 -13.50 1.97 27.60
CA CYS A 170 -14.34 3.14 27.29
C CYS A 170 -15.82 2.77 27.26
N ARG A 171 -16.44 2.54 28.41
CA ARG A 171 -17.82 2.00 28.52
C ARG A 171 -18.91 2.80 27.81
N SER A 172 -18.72 4.11 27.64
CA SER A 172 -19.66 4.99 26.92
C SER A 172 -19.57 4.87 25.40
N ASN A 173 -18.51 4.26 24.89
CA ASN A 173 -18.27 4.09 23.47
C ASN A 173 -18.93 2.81 23.00
N LEU A 174 -20.00 2.96 22.21
CA LEU A 174 -20.85 1.85 21.78
C LEU A 174 -20.57 1.50 20.32
N HIS A 175 -20.10 0.29 20.10
CA HIS A 175 -19.70 -0.26 18.81
C HIS A 175 -20.89 -1.02 18.22
N THR A 176 -21.26 -0.66 17.00
CA THR A 176 -22.38 -1.26 16.28
C THR A 176 -21.97 -1.61 14.86
N PHE A 177 -21.82 -2.91 14.60
CA PHE A 177 -21.39 -3.46 13.33
C PHE A 177 -21.98 -4.85 13.07
N GLN A 178 -21.89 -5.29 11.82
CA GLN A 178 -22.54 -6.49 11.32
C GLN A 178 -21.63 -7.20 10.33
N PHE A 179 -21.46 -8.51 10.51
CA PHE A 179 -20.92 -9.42 9.49
C PHE A 179 -22.05 -9.97 8.64
N VAL A 180 -21.86 -10.02 7.33
CA VAL A 180 -22.81 -10.63 6.38
C VAL A 180 -22.05 -11.57 5.46
N LEU A 181 -22.34 -12.87 5.54
CA LEU A 181 -21.81 -13.88 4.63
C LEU A 181 -22.87 -14.26 3.62
N TYR A 182 -22.52 -14.24 2.34
CA TYR A 182 -23.46 -14.51 1.25
C TYR A 182 -23.31 -15.94 0.74
N GLU A 183 -24.44 -16.66 0.66
CA GLU A 183 -24.49 -17.98 0.03
C GLU A 183 -24.09 -17.91 -1.44
N THR A 184 -23.43 -18.95 -1.94
CA THR A 184 -22.98 -19.12 -3.34
C THR A 184 -21.82 -18.19 -3.75
N THR A 185 -21.92 -16.88 -3.54
CA THR A 185 -20.87 -15.93 -3.96
C THR A 185 -19.68 -15.90 -3.02
N ASN A 186 -19.87 -16.34 -1.77
CA ASN A 186 -18.89 -16.27 -0.69
C ASN A 186 -18.36 -14.85 -0.42
N VAL A 187 -19.12 -13.83 -0.85
CA VAL A 187 -18.85 -12.44 -0.51
C VAL A 187 -19.03 -12.25 0.99
N ILE A 188 -18.20 -11.37 1.57
CA ILE A 188 -18.26 -10.96 2.96
C ILE A 188 -18.49 -9.45 2.99
N ASP A 189 -19.55 -9.00 3.66
CA ASP A 189 -19.66 -7.60 4.04
C ASP A 189 -19.43 -7.44 5.55
N VAL A 190 -18.74 -6.37 5.92
CA VAL A 190 -18.69 -5.86 7.27
C VAL A 190 -19.24 -4.43 7.27
N ASN A 191 -20.41 -4.26 7.89
CA ASN A 191 -21.15 -3.01 7.89
C ASN A 191 -21.08 -2.36 9.28
N TYR A 192 -20.66 -1.11 9.34
CA TYR A 192 -20.49 -0.35 10.58
C TYR A 192 -21.56 0.76 10.61
N ALA A 193 -22.49 0.67 11.56
CA ALA A 193 -23.32 1.82 11.90
C ALA A 193 -22.47 2.86 12.64
N SER A 194 -21.72 2.40 13.65
CA SER A 194 -20.81 3.23 14.42
C SER A 194 -19.65 2.42 14.99
N LYS A 195 -18.44 2.94 14.79
CA LYS A 195 -17.26 2.57 15.57
C LYS A 195 -16.61 3.87 16.07
N PRO A 196 -16.82 4.26 17.33
CA PRO A 196 -16.13 5.39 17.94
C PRO A 196 -14.66 5.05 18.30
N LEU A 197 -13.87 6.06 18.62
CA LEU A 197 -12.51 5.90 19.15
C LEU A 197 -12.54 5.68 20.66
N CYS A 198 -11.84 4.67 21.17
CA CYS A 198 -11.36 4.64 22.55
C CYS A 198 -9.91 5.15 22.58
N ALA A 199 -9.66 6.32 23.19
CA ALA A 199 -8.37 6.99 23.13
C ALA A 199 -7.22 6.05 23.59
N GLY A 200 -6.14 6.01 22.81
CA GLY A 200 -4.97 5.16 23.08
C GLY A 200 -5.13 3.68 22.70
N ASN A 201 -6.28 3.27 22.15
CA ASN A 201 -6.52 1.89 21.71
C ASN A 201 -6.52 1.80 20.19
N ASN A 202 -5.83 0.79 19.68
CA ASN A 202 -5.87 0.41 18.27
C ASN A 202 -7.00 -0.59 18.04
N ALA A 203 -7.41 -0.71 16.78
CA ALA A 203 -8.30 -1.76 16.32
C ALA A 203 -7.78 -2.36 15.01
N THR A 204 -8.12 -3.63 14.77
CA THR A 204 -7.77 -4.35 13.54
C THR A 204 -9.02 -4.89 12.84
N ALA A 205 -9.13 -4.60 11.55
CA ALA A 205 -10.14 -5.14 10.65
C ALA A 205 -9.47 -5.88 9.49
N GLY A 206 -9.98 -7.05 9.14
CA GLY A 206 -9.38 -7.87 8.08
C GLY A 206 -9.79 -9.32 8.11
N LEU A 207 -9.24 -10.08 7.16
CA LEU A 207 -9.36 -11.53 7.08
C LEU A 207 -8.02 -12.18 7.44
N VAL A 208 -8.07 -13.33 8.11
CA VAL A 208 -6.89 -14.18 8.36
C VAL A 208 -7.27 -15.62 8.05
N ASN A 209 -6.46 -16.30 7.23
CA ASN A 209 -6.70 -17.70 6.91
C ASN A 209 -6.31 -18.66 8.07
N ILE A 210 -6.53 -19.96 7.88
CA ILE A 210 -6.38 -20.95 8.96
C ILE A 210 -4.96 -21.13 9.49
N ASP A 211 -3.95 -20.95 8.63
CA ASP A 211 -2.54 -21.18 8.95
C ASP A 211 -1.73 -19.88 9.10
N ASN A 212 -2.39 -18.71 9.08
CA ASN A 212 -1.77 -17.38 9.11
C ASN A 212 -0.83 -17.07 7.94
N THR A 213 -0.90 -17.79 6.83
CA THR A 213 -0.05 -17.51 5.66
C THR A 213 -0.64 -16.42 4.75
N ASN A 214 -1.95 -16.16 4.84
CA ASN A 214 -2.63 -15.15 4.05
C ASN A 214 -3.52 -14.28 4.93
N VAL A 215 -3.41 -12.96 4.75
CA VAL A 215 -4.19 -11.96 5.46
C VAL A 215 -4.67 -10.89 4.49
N VAL A 216 -5.88 -10.39 4.72
CA VAL A 216 -6.49 -9.34 3.91
C VAL A 216 -6.96 -8.23 4.85
N PRO A 217 -6.05 -7.34 5.31
CA PRO A 217 -6.43 -6.25 6.18
C PRO A 217 -7.25 -5.20 5.43
N VAL A 218 -8.07 -4.46 6.18
CA VAL A 218 -8.67 -3.24 5.64
C VAL A 218 -7.64 -2.12 5.68
N GLY A 219 -7.48 -1.44 4.55
CA GLY A 219 -6.54 -0.35 4.39
C GLY A 219 -6.63 0.70 5.49
N GLY A 220 -5.50 0.94 6.17
CA GLY A 220 -5.39 1.90 7.29
C GLY A 220 -6.14 1.49 8.56
N LYS A 221 -6.55 0.22 8.71
CA LYS A 221 -7.30 -0.31 9.86
C LYS A 221 -6.68 -1.60 10.41
N ASN A 222 -5.35 -1.68 10.40
CA ASN A 222 -4.59 -2.82 10.91
C ASN A 222 -3.63 -2.29 11.99
N ALA A 223 -3.89 -2.63 13.26
CA ALA A 223 -3.18 -2.09 14.42
C ALA A 223 -3.09 -0.56 14.47
N SER A 224 -4.21 0.11 14.23
CA SER A 224 -4.28 1.57 14.14
C SER A 224 -5.52 2.12 14.84
N THR A 225 -5.50 3.40 15.18
CA THR A 225 -6.65 4.14 15.70
C THR A 225 -7.54 4.60 14.53
N TRP A 226 -8.80 4.17 14.51
CA TRP A 226 -9.75 4.59 13.49
C TRP A 226 -11.19 4.59 13.99
N SER A 227 -12.00 5.48 13.43
CA SER A 227 -13.44 5.53 13.64
C SER A 227 -14.17 5.64 12.32
N VAL A 228 -15.40 5.13 12.29
CA VAL A 228 -16.28 5.17 11.12
C VAL A 228 -17.74 5.26 11.54
N THR A 229 -18.54 5.87 10.69
CA THR A 229 -20.01 5.93 10.81
C THR A 229 -20.59 5.67 9.44
N ASN A 230 -21.61 4.80 9.33
CA ASN A 230 -22.23 4.40 8.07
C ASN A 230 -21.18 4.01 7.01
N TYR A 231 -20.36 3.01 7.34
CA TYR A 231 -19.25 2.53 6.51
C TYR A 231 -19.42 1.05 6.23
N SER A 232 -19.06 0.61 5.04
CA SER A 232 -19.08 -0.80 4.67
C SER A 232 -17.78 -1.21 4.01
N VAL A 233 -17.32 -2.40 4.36
CA VAL A 233 -16.20 -3.09 3.71
C VAL A 233 -16.73 -4.35 3.09
N ARG A 234 -16.42 -4.57 1.81
CA ARG A 234 -16.73 -5.81 1.11
C ARG A 234 -15.45 -6.53 0.74
N TYR A 235 -15.40 -7.82 1.05
CA TYR A 235 -14.42 -8.76 0.55
C TYR A 235 -15.08 -9.67 -0.48
N THR A 236 -14.62 -9.59 -1.72
CA THR A 236 -15.11 -10.43 -2.82
C THR A 236 -14.03 -11.46 -3.16
N PRO A 237 -14.29 -12.77 -3.06
CA PRO A 237 -13.38 -13.79 -3.56
C PRO A 237 -13.05 -13.50 -5.02
N SER A 238 -11.76 -13.31 -5.31
CA SER A 238 -11.28 -12.98 -6.65
C SER A 238 -9.91 -13.60 -6.85
N ALA A 239 -9.61 -13.99 -8.09
CA ALA A 239 -8.26 -14.35 -8.46
C ALA A 239 -7.29 -13.19 -8.18
N ALA A 240 -6.03 -13.53 -7.91
CA ALA A 240 -4.93 -12.59 -7.83
C ALA A 240 -4.79 -11.82 -9.16
N GLU A 241 -4.33 -10.56 -9.08
CA GLU A 241 -4.08 -9.76 -10.27
C GLU A 241 -2.82 -10.25 -11.00
N THR A 242 -2.87 -10.29 -12.34
CA THR A 242 -1.73 -10.71 -13.17
C THR A 242 -0.88 -9.53 -13.64
N THR A 243 -1.38 -8.30 -13.54
CA THR A 243 -0.73 -7.08 -14.04
C THR A 243 -0.75 -5.97 -13.00
N PHE A 244 0.29 -5.14 -12.99
CA PHE A 244 0.35 -3.94 -12.18
C PHE A 244 -0.63 -2.87 -12.68
N SER A 245 -1.38 -2.26 -11.77
CA SER A 245 -2.25 -1.10 -12.04
C SER A 245 -1.82 0.10 -11.21
N LEU A 246 -2.11 1.31 -11.68
CA LEU A 246 -1.87 2.53 -10.91
C LEU A 246 -2.71 2.50 -9.61
N LYS A 247 -2.07 2.76 -8.47
CA LYS A 247 -2.74 2.89 -7.16
C LYS A 247 -2.71 4.32 -6.63
N GLY A 248 -1.76 5.14 -7.09
CA GLY A 248 -1.73 6.56 -6.77
C GLY A 248 -0.54 7.28 -7.40
N THR A 249 -0.62 8.61 -7.49
CA THR A 249 0.47 9.48 -7.92
C THR A 249 0.74 10.51 -6.82
N TYR A 250 1.99 10.60 -6.41
CA TYR A 250 2.43 11.41 -5.28
C TYR A 250 3.40 12.47 -5.79
N LEU A 251 3.08 13.74 -5.53
CA LEU A 251 3.91 14.86 -5.98
C LEU A 251 5.00 15.17 -4.95
N THR A 252 6.19 15.50 -5.42
CA THR A 252 7.26 16.01 -4.56
C THR A 252 6.96 17.42 -4.05
N ASN A 253 7.38 17.71 -2.82
CA ASN A 253 7.28 19.05 -2.21
C ASN A 253 8.43 19.99 -2.64
N SER A 254 8.53 21.17 -2.03
CA SER A 254 9.55 22.19 -2.36
C SER A 254 11.01 21.74 -2.18
N ILE A 255 11.27 20.72 -1.37
CA ILE A 255 12.61 20.13 -1.18
C ILE A 255 12.77 18.82 -1.96
N GLY A 256 11.84 18.50 -2.86
CA GLY A 256 11.88 17.29 -3.68
C GLY A 256 11.42 16.03 -2.96
N TYR A 257 10.93 16.13 -1.71
CA TYR A 257 10.49 14.98 -0.94
C TYR A 257 9.12 14.48 -1.40
N TYR A 258 8.98 13.16 -1.56
CA TYR A 258 7.70 12.48 -1.76
C TYR A 258 7.46 11.45 -0.66
N SER A 259 6.18 11.26 -0.30
CA SER A 259 5.74 10.24 0.66
C SER A 259 4.54 9.49 0.08
N ILE A 260 4.65 8.16 0.07
CA ILE A 260 3.69 7.22 -0.48
C ILE A 260 3.06 6.47 0.68
N VAL A 261 1.78 6.74 0.92
CA VAL A 261 0.96 6.04 1.92
C VAL A 261 -0.39 5.70 1.26
N PRO A 262 -0.49 4.57 0.54
CA PRO A 262 -1.69 4.21 -0.22
C PRO A 262 -2.79 3.62 0.65
N ASN A 263 -2.53 3.40 1.96
CA ASN A 263 -3.39 2.59 2.83
C ASN A 263 -3.65 1.18 2.25
N LEU A 264 -2.65 0.60 1.58
CA LEU A 264 -2.65 -0.78 1.11
C LEU A 264 -1.61 -1.57 1.91
N ASP A 265 -1.76 -2.88 1.98
CA ASP A 265 -0.86 -3.72 2.77
C ASP A 265 0.26 -4.34 1.95
N ALA A 266 1.46 -4.39 2.54
CA ALA A 266 2.66 -4.94 1.90
C ALA A 266 2.62 -6.46 1.67
N GLN A 267 1.74 -7.20 2.34
CA GLN A 267 1.50 -8.62 2.11
C GLN A 267 0.41 -8.87 1.08
N SER A 268 -0.55 -7.97 0.98
CA SER A 268 -1.66 -8.09 0.04
C SER A 268 -1.29 -7.73 -1.41
N TYR A 269 -0.21 -6.97 -1.58
CA TYR A 269 0.20 -6.40 -2.86
C TYR A 269 1.70 -6.52 -3.10
N GLN A 270 2.06 -6.78 -4.35
CA GLN A 270 3.37 -6.40 -4.88
C GLN A 270 3.29 -4.96 -5.38
N PHE A 271 4.34 -4.17 -5.15
CA PHE A 271 4.40 -2.77 -5.54
C PHE A 271 5.55 -2.48 -6.50
N GLU A 272 5.36 -1.42 -7.28
CA GLU A 272 6.38 -0.79 -8.09
C GLU A 272 6.27 0.73 -7.93
N VAL A 273 7.40 1.40 -7.71
CA VAL A 273 7.48 2.86 -7.74
C VAL A 273 8.03 3.25 -9.10
N ARG A 274 7.29 4.09 -9.82
CA ARG A 274 7.62 4.52 -11.18
C ARG A 274 7.75 6.02 -11.26
N LEU A 275 8.86 6.46 -11.86
CA LEU A 275 9.11 7.83 -12.28
C LEU A 275 9.07 7.86 -13.81
N GLU A 276 7.92 8.21 -14.39
CA GLU A 276 7.65 8.05 -15.82
C GLU A 276 6.69 9.13 -16.35
N ASN A 277 6.62 9.29 -17.67
CA ASN A 277 5.71 10.23 -18.36
C ASN A 277 5.77 11.67 -17.80
N LEU A 278 6.99 12.13 -17.49
CA LEU A 278 7.18 13.41 -16.81
C LEU A 278 6.98 14.58 -17.76
N THR A 279 6.17 15.55 -17.32
CA THR A 279 5.97 16.83 -18.00
C THR A 279 6.60 17.95 -17.18
N PHE A 280 7.29 18.88 -17.85
CA PHE A 280 7.99 19.97 -17.18
C PHE A 280 7.61 21.32 -17.80
N THR A 281 7.94 22.39 -17.07
CA THR A 281 7.89 23.76 -17.58
C THR A 281 8.79 23.90 -18.82
N GLY A 282 8.38 24.76 -19.76
CA GLY A 282 9.19 25.04 -20.96
C GLY A 282 10.53 25.69 -20.63
N LEU A 283 11.46 25.64 -21.59
CA LEU A 283 12.72 26.39 -21.57
C LEU A 283 12.44 27.89 -21.70
N THR A 284 13.28 28.72 -21.10
CA THR A 284 13.20 30.19 -21.18
C THR A 284 14.42 30.78 -21.89
N ASN A 285 14.36 32.09 -22.12
CA ASN A 285 15.51 32.83 -22.67
C ASN A 285 16.75 32.77 -21.76
N TYR A 286 16.58 32.50 -20.47
CA TYR A 286 17.71 32.33 -19.55
C TYR A 286 18.50 31.08 -19.91
N GLU A 287 17.83 29.93 -20.01
CA GLU A 287 18.46 28.67 -20.41
C GLU A 287 19.10 28.76 -21.80
N ALA A 288 18.41 29.39 -22.76
CA ALA A 288 18.89 29.48 -24.14
C ALA A 288 20.17 30.30 -24.30
N ARG A 289 20.47 31.21 -23.37
CA ARG A 289 21.69 32.04 -23.40
C ARG A 289 22.86 31.41 -22.64
N TYR A 290 22.59 30.39 -21.83
CA TYR A 290 23.56 29.84 -20.91
C TYR A 290 24.78 29.21 -21.60
N PRO A 291 24.66 28.42 -22.69
CA PRO A 291 25.83 27.89 -23.38
C PRO A 291 26.80 28.98 -23.87
N ILE A 292 26.28 30.07 -24.43
CA ILE A 292 27.08 31.23 -24.86
C ILE A 292 27.80 31.88 -23.66
N GLN A 293 27.11 32.05 -22.53
CA GLN A 293 27.70 32.62 -21.32
C GLN A 293 28.85 31.76 -20.79
N MET A 294 28.70 30.43 -20.83
CA MET A 294 29.77 29.51 -20.43
C MET A 294 31.02 29.65 -21.31
N THR A 295 30.83 29.80 -22.62
CA THR A 295 31.94 30.04 -23.56
C THR A 295 32.69 31.34 -23.22
N PHE A 296 31.96 32.43 -22.98
CA PHE A 296 32.60 33.72 -22.62
C PHE A 296 33.31 33.68 -21.27
N ASN A 297 32.77 32.95 -20.31
CA ASN A 297 33.34 32.83 -18.97
C ASN A 297 34.46 31.77 -18.87
N ASN A 298 34.82 31.12 -19.98
CA ASN A 298 35.78 30.01 -20.02
C ASN A 298 35.46 28.93 -18.96
N THR A 299 34.17 28.58 -18.83
CA THR A 299 33.71 27.60 -17.83
C THR A 299 34.27 26.22 -18.15
N ALA A 300 34.95 25.59 -17.19
CA ALA A 300 35.50 24.25 -17.38
C ALA A 300 34.38 23.22 -17.57
N MET A 301 34.53 22.38 -18.60
CA MET A 301 33.66 21.23 -18.81
C MET A 301 33.77 20.24 -17.66
N ASN A 302 32.63 19.67 -17.28
CA ASN A 302 32.55 18.54 -16.38
C ASN A 302 31.46 17.59 -16.85
N SER A 303 31.40 16.38 -16.28
CA SER A 303 30.45 15.35 -16.70
C SER A 303 29.01 15.85 -16.69
N LYS A 304 28.58 16.56 -15.63
CA LYS A 304 27.23 17.12 -15.53
C LYS A 304 26.87 18.04 -16.70
N LEU A 305 27.79 18.90 -17.12
CA LEU A 305 27.55 19.86 -18.20
C LEU A 305 27.35 19.18 -19.57
N TYR A 306 27.98 18.02 -19.82
CA TYR A 306 27.68 17.23 -21.03
C TYR A 306 26.23 16.74 -21.08
N TYR A 307 25.60 16.43 -19.94
CA TYR A 307 24.19 16.02 -19.90
C TYR A 307 23.22 17.19 -20.05
N LEU A 308 23.60 18.37 -19.53
CA LEU A 308 22.75 19.55 -19.49
C LEU A 308 22.82 20.37 -20.77
N MET A 309 24.01 20.62 -21.31
CA MET A 309 24.25 21.75 -22.20
C MET A 309 24.98 21.41 -23.51
N ASP A 310 25.57 20.23 -23.64
CA ASP A 310 26.03 19.72 -24.94
C ASP A 310 24.84 19.06 -25.66
N ILE A 311 24.06 19.89 -26.34
CA ILE A 311 22.75 19.55 -26.91
C ILE A 311 22.90 18.81 -28.23
N ASN A 312 23.91 19.17 -29.02
CA ASN A 312 24.19 18.57 -30.31
C ASN A 312 25.13 17.35 -30.23
N GLY A 313 25.75 17.09 -29.08
CA GLY A 313 26.57 15.91 -28.83
C GLY A 313 27.97 15.98 -29.45
N ASP A 314 28.49 17.19 -29.70
CA ASP A 314 29.81 17.38 -30.33
C ASP A 314 30.97 17.46 -29.31
N GLY A 315 30.65 17.30 -28.02
CA GLY A 315 31.61 17.33 -26.93
C GLY A 315 32.03 18.75 -26.52
N ARG A 316 31.37 19.79 -27.03
CA ARG A 316 31.63 21.19 -26.71
C ARG A 316 30.33 21.88 -26.32
N ILE A 317 30.44 23.00 -25.63
CA ILE A 317 29.30 23.88 -25.30
C ILE A 317 29.57 25.24 -25.95
N THR A 318 28.80 25.56 -26.98
CA THR A 318 29.02 26.72 -27.83
C THR A 318 27.71 27.43 -28.20
N VAL A 319 27.80 28.43 -29.09
CA VAL A 319 26.65 29.09 -29.71
C VAL A 319 25.73 28.10 -30.44
N SER A 320 26.26 26.97 -30.92
CA SER A 320 25.49 25.91 -31.56
C SER A 320 24.44 25.35 -30.60
N ASP A 321 24.79 25.10 -29.34
CA ASP A 321 23.88 24.59 -28.32
C ASP A 321 22.79 25.60 -27.99
N SER A 322 23.15 26.87 -27.87
CA SER A 322 22.17 27.96 -27.70
C SER A 322 21.19 28.03 -28.86
N TYR A 323 21.65 27.89 -30.10
CA TYR A 323 20.79 27.82 -31.29
C TYR A 323 19.82 26.63 -31.21
N ASN A 324 20.29 25.46 -30.78
CA ASN A 324 19.42 24.29 -30.58
C ASN A 324 18.32 24.57 -29.54
N ILE A 325 18.66 25.19 -28.40
CA ILE A 325 17.69 25.54 -27.36
C ILE A 325 16.65 26.55 -27.88
N TYR A 326 17.07 27.60 -28.58
CA TYR A 326 16.16 28.55 -29.23
C TYR A 326 15.26 27.88 -30.27
N GLY A 327 15.81 26.94 -31.05
CA GLY A 327 15.04 26.16 -32.02
C GLY A 327 13.98 25.27 -31.36
N LYS A 328 14.28 24.66 -30.20
CA LYS A 328 13.32 23.91 -29.40
C LYS A 328 12.20 24.81 -28.86
N MET A 329 12.55 25.97 -28.32
CA MET A 329 11.58 26.95 -27.78
C MET A 329 10.63 27.49 -28.86
N SER A 330 11.13 27.74 -30.07
CA SER A 330 10.33 28.24 -31.21
C SER A 330 9.50 27.16 -31.90
N GLY A 331 9.60 25.90 -31.48
CA GLY A 331 8.94 24.76 -32.13
C GLY A 331 9.62 24.28 -33.42
N ARG A 332 10.75 24.90 -33.82
CA ARG A 332 11.54 24.46 -34.98
C ARG A 332 12.10 23.05 -34.79
N PHE A 333 12.47 22.69 -33.56
CA PHE A 333 12.96 21.36 -33.20
C PHE A 333 12.00 20.68 -32.22
N PRO A 334 11.13 19.74 -32.65
CA PRO A 334 10.17 19.10 -31.75
C PRO A 334 10.84 18.14 -30.75
N ILE A 335 11.99 17.58 -31.11
CA ILE A 335 12.87 16.73 -30.28
C ILE A 335 14.30 17.25 -30.36
N TRP A 336 15.15 16.96 -29.36
CA TRP A 336 16.58 17.20 -29.53
C TRP A 336 17.16 16.15 -30.48
N ALA A 337 18.15 16.54 -31.27
CA ALA A 337 18.71 15.67 -32.30
C ALA A 337 19.45 14.45 -31.69
N THR A 338 20.20 14.66 -30.61
CA THR A 338 21.10 13.64 -30.04
C THR A 338 20.89 13.39 -28.54
N SER A 339 19.86 14.00 -27.92
CA SER A 339 19.60 13.88 -26.48
C SER A 339 18.11 13.65 -26.15
N PRO A 340 17.76 12.84 -25.15
CA PRO A 340 16.42 12.85 -24.57
C PRO A 340 16.11 14.21 -23.90
N ASN A 341 14.83 14.54 -23.73
CA ASN A 341 14.40 15.77 -23.04
C ASN A 341 14.87 15.81 -21.57
N TYR A 342 14.97 14.65 -20.94
CA TYR A 342 15.45 14.47 -19.58
C TYR A 342 16.03 13.07 -19.39
N ARG A 343 16.78 12.88 -18.32
CA ARG A 343 17.38 11.61 -17.90
C ARG A 343 17.19 11.42 -16.40
N ILE A 344 16.88 10.21 -15.99
CA ILE A 344 16.77 9.77 -14.60
C ILE A 344 17.97 8.87 -14.30
N PHE A 345 18.54 9.04 -13.11
CA PHE A 345 19.68 8.30 -12.60
C PHE A 345 19.43 7.79 -11.19
N THR A 346 20.07 6.67 -10.86
CA THR A 346 20.18 6.21 -9.48
C THR A 346 21.20 7.05 -8.70
N PRO A 347 21.18 7.02 -7.35
CA PRO A 347 22.17 7.74 -6.54
C PRO A 347 23.62 7.34 -6.84
N ALA A 348 23.86 6.05 -7.13
CA ALA A 348 25.19 5.56 -7.47
C ALA A 348 25.69 6.14 -8.80
N GLN A 349 24.84 6.15 -9.84
CA GLN A 349 25.17 6.74 -11.13
C GLN A 349 25.41 8.25 -10.99
N TRP A 350 24.52 8.94 -10.27
CA TRP A 350 24.63 10.37 -10.07
C TRP A 350 25.90 10.78 -9.32
N ASN A 351 26.31 10.04 -8.30
CA ASN A 351 27.55 10.33 -7.57
C ASN A 351 28.80 10.30 -8.48
N VAL A 352 28.84 9.37 -9.44
CA VAL A 352 29.92 9.32 -10.43
C VAL A 352 29.82 10.49 -11.41
N ILE A 353 28.62 10.80 -11.90
CA ILE A 353 28.39 11.92 -12.85
C ILE A 353 28.70 13.28 -12.21
N LYS A 354 28.31 13.51 -10.96
CA LYS A 354 28.49 14.77 -10.25
C LYS A 354 29.99 15.11 -10.06
N LEU A 355 30.81 14.10 -9.84
CA LEU A 355 32.25 14.23 -9.57
C LEU A 355 33.12 14.08 -10.82
N GLY A 356 32.54 13.63 -11.94
CA GLY A 356 33.28 13.36 -13.17
C GLY A 356 33.64 14.62 -13.96
N THR A 357 34.72 14.51 -14.75
CA THR A 357 35.23 15.60 -15.59
C THR A 357 35.16 15.31 -17.09
N THR A 358 34.80 14.08 -17.49
CA THR A 358 34.74 13.62 -18.89
C THR A 358 33.30 13.43 -19.34
N ASP A 359 33.06 13.22 -20.64
CA ASP A 359 31.74 12.84 -21.11
C ASP A 359 31.43 11.40 -20.67
N LEU A 360 30.51 11.28 -19.72
CA LEU A 360 30.06 10.00 -19.17
C LEU A 360 28.77 9.49 -19.81
N ARG A 361 28.16 10.22 -20.74
CA ARG A 361 26.91 9.78 -21.41
C ARG A 361 27.03 8.41 -22.08
N PRO A 362 28.18 8.01 -22.67
CA PRO A 362 28.35 6.65 -23.19
C PRO A 362 28.30 5.56 -22.10
N THR A 363 28.81 5.85 -20.90
CA THR A 363 28.84 4.92 -19.77
C THR A 363 27.51 4.89 -19.01
N TYR A 364 26.90 6.06 -18.82
CA TYR A 364 25.65 6.26 -18.09
C TYR A 364 24.67 7.06 -18.95
N PRO A 365 23.99 6.45 -19.92
CA PRO A 365 23.09 7.17 -20.82
C PRO A 365 21.86 7.77 -20.11
N GLY A 366 21.50 7.23 -18.95
CA GLY A 366 20.29 7.57 -18.20
C GLY A 366 19.03 6.96 -18.82
N VAL A 367 17.91 7.07 -18.13
CA VAL A 367 16.61 6.54 -18.59
C VAL A 367 15.52 7.62 -18.56
N GLN A 368 14.47 7.49 -19.37
CA GLN A 368 13.30 8.40 -19.33
C GLN A 368 12.14 7.87 -18.49
N SER A 369 12.21 6.60 -18.09
CA SER A 369 11.34 5.98 -17.11
C SER A 369 12.20 5.12 -16.18
N MET A 370 11.96 5.23 -14.88
CA MET A 370 12.61 4.38 -13.88
C MET A 370 11.55 3.66 -13.05
N THR A 371 11.66 2.34 -12.97
CA THR A 371 10.81 1.48 -12.14
C THR A 371 11.67 0.83 -11.05
N ILE A 372 11.17 0.84 -9.82
CA ILE A 372 11.83 0.26 -8.66
C ILE A 372 10.86 -0.66 -7.94
N THR A 373 11.35 -1.82 -7.51
CA THR A 373 10.65 -2.68 -6.54
C THR A 373 10.93 -2.15 -5.13
N PRO A 374 9.97 -1.47 -4.47
CA PRO A 374 10.20 -0.86 -3.17
C PRO A 374 10.22 -1.92 -2.06
N VAL A 375 11.03 -1.68 -1.04
CA VAL A 375 10.93 -2.37 0.25
C VAL A 375 10.03 -1.55 1.16
N ASN A 376 9.08 -2.18 1.84
CA ASN A 376 8.16 -1.48 2.74
C ASN A 376 8.92 -0.70 3.84
N GLY A 377 8.51 0.55 4.09
CA GLY A 377 9.19 1.49 5.00
C GLY A 377 10.51 2.05 4.46
N GLY A 378 10.92 1.63 3.26
CA GLY A 378 12.15 2.06 2.63
C GLY A 378 12.05 3.45 1.98
N SER A 379 13.17 3.86 1.40
CA SER A 379 13.22 5.07 0.58
C SER A 379 14.14 4.91 -0.62
N THR A 380 13.93 5.73 -1.65
CA THR A 380 14.89 5.86 -2.76
C THR A 380 14.93 7.27 -3.28
N ASN A 381 16.13 7.75 -3.58
CA ASN A 381 16.33 9.03 -4.23
C ASN A 381 16.51 8.84 -5.73
N PHE A 382 15.91 9.73 -6.50
CA PHE A 382 16.06 9.82 -7.94
C PHE A 382 16.80 11.11 -8.31
N TYR A 383 17.63 11.05 -9.34
CA TYR A 383 18.28 12.24 -9.90
C TYR A 383 17.78 12.47 -11.31
N LEU A 384 17.14 13.61 -11.53
CA LEU A 384 16.44 13.96 -12.75
C LEU A 384 17.10 15.18 -13.40
N ILE A 385 17.70 14.95 -14.56
CA ILE A 385 18.50 15.93 -15.29
C ILE A 385 17.77 16.29 -16.57
N ARG A 386 17.52 17.58 -16.79
CA ARG A 386 16.77 18.10 -17.93
C ARG A 386 17.73 18.69 -18.94
N THR A 387 17.69 18.19 -20.17
CA THR A 387 18.55 18.71 -21.24
C THR A 387 18.11 20.12 -21.63
N GLY A 388 19.10 21.02 -21.71
CA GLY A 388 18.92 22.45 -21.95
C GLY A 388 18.56 23.26 -20.70
N PHE A 389 18.50 22.68 -19.49
CA PHE A 389 18.09 23.41 -18.28
C PHE A 389 19.27 23.74 -17.37
N THR A 390 19.34 24.98 -16.88
CA THR A 390 20.46 25.45 -16.04
C THR A 390 20.38 25.02 -14.57
N ASN A 391 19.16 24.68 -14.13
CA ASN A 391 18.77 24.30 -12.76
C ASN A 391 19.30 25.22 -11.67
#